data_AF-A0A6N6TFJ6-F1
#
_entry.id   AF-A0A6N6TFJ6-F1
#
_cell.length_a   1.000
_cell.length_b   1.000
_cell.length_c   1.000
_cell.angle_alpha   90.00
_cell.angle_beta   90.00
_cell.angle_gamma   90.00
#
_symmetry.space_group_name_H-M   'P 1'
#
loop_
_entity.id
_entity.type
_entity.pdbx_description
1 polymer ?
#
loop_
_entity_poly.entity_id
_entity_poly.type
_entity_poly.pdbx_seq_one_letter_code
_entity_poly.pdbx_strand_id
1 'polypeptide(L)' 'MGSMITSAAAGADIHMCTTPLPIPPHGPGVVIDGSKTVFINNLPACRMGDTILEAVGPPNKIAKGEMTVLIGG' A
#
# COMPACT_ATOMS: atom_id res chain seq x y z
N MET A 1 6.60 -14.79 -7.31
CA MET A 1 5.91 -13.47 -7.41
C MET A 1 5.27 -13.04 -6.09
N GLY A 2 4.84 -13.93 -5.19
CA GLY A 2 4.30 -13.54 -3.86
C GLY A 2 5.34 -13.10 -2.82
N SER A 3 6.59 -13.57 -2.92
CA SER A 3 7.65 -13.23 -1.95
C SER A 3 8.10 -11.77 -1.99
N MET A 4 8.00 -11.11 -3.15
CA MET A 4 8.44 -9.72 -3.35
C MET A 4 7.48 -8.73 -2.67
N ILE A 5 6.18 -9.02 -2.68
CA ILE A 5 5.15 -8.22 -2.01
C ILE A 5 5.33 -8.32 -0.49
N THR A 6 5.53 -9.53 0.04
CA THR A 6 5.76 -9.74 1.48
C THR A 6 7.09 -9.16 1.97
N SER A 7 8.15 -9.22 1.15
CA SER A 7 9.48 -8.70 1.53
C SER A 7 9.61 -7.18 1.33
N ALA A 8 8.94 -6.59 0.33
CA ALA A 8 8.98 -5.15 0.07
C ALA A 8 8.00 -4.36 0.96
N ALA A 9 7.06 -5.03 1.63
CA ALA A 9 6.02 -4.35 2.40
C ALA A 9 6.51 -3.53 3.58
N ALA A 10 7.65 -3.88 4.19
CA ALA A 10 7.89 -3.52 5.59
C ALA A 10 6.58 -3.66 6.44
N GLY A 11 5.75 -4.64 6.08
CA GLY A 11 4.43 -4.99 6.59
C GLY A 11 3.36 -3.90 6.77
N ALA A 12 3.34 -2.79 6.02
CA ALA A 12 2.34 -1.75 6.27
C ALA A 12 0.90 -2.18 5.89
N ASP A 13 0.57 -2.28 4.59
CA ASP A 13 -0.73 -2.77 4.11
C ASP A 13 -0.62 -3.30 2.66
N ILE A 14 -1.49 -4.24 2.28
CA ILE A 14 -1.58 -4.83 0.94
C ILE A 14 -2.97 -4.63 0.34
N HIS A 15 -3.04 -4.43 -0.97
CA HIS A 15 -4.31 -4.38 -1.69
C HIS A 15 -4.26 -5.16 -2.99
N MET A 16 -5.43 -5.46 -3.55
CA MET A 16 -5.56 -6.15 -4.83
C MET A 16 -6.18 -5.21 -5.86
N CYS A 17 -5.42 -4.89 -6.90
CA CYS A 17 -5.90 -4.10 -8.02
C CYS A 17 -6.35 -5.02 -9.15
N THR A 18 -7.67 -5.02 -9.41
CA THR A 18 -8.27 -5.82 -10.48
C THR A 18 -8.36 -5.07 -11.80
N THR A 19 -7.72 -3.91 -11.92
CA THR A 19 -7.70 -3.12 -13.16
C THR A 19 -7.06 -3.94 -14.28
N PRO A 20 -7.75 -4.13 -15.41
CA PRO A 20 -7.18 -4.82 -16.55
C PRO A 20 -6.11 -3.95 -17.23
N LEU A 21 -4.86 -4.40 -17.24
CA LEU A 21 -4.00 -4.25 -18.42
C LEU A 21 -4.28 -5.48 -19.32
N PRO A 22 -3.87 -5.53 -20.62
CA PRO A 22 -3.92 -6.80 -21.35
C PRO A 22 -3.42 -7.92 -20.42
N ILE A 23 -4.20 -9.00 -20.27
CA ILE A 23 -4.03 -10.00 -19.19
C ILE A 23 -2.53 -10.28 -18.98
N PRO A 24 -2.00 -10.14 -17.75
CA PRO A 24 -2.68 -10.13 -16.45
C PRO A 24 -3.15 -8.74 -15.92
N PRO A 25 -4.12 -8.71 -14.97
CA PRO A 25 -4.48 -7.48 -14.23
C PRO A 25 -3.31 -6.98 -13.38
N HIS A 26 -3.40 -5.72 -12.92
CA HIS A 26 -2.37 -5.07 -12.10
C HIS A 26 -1.88 -5.92 -10.91
N GLY A 27 -2.81 -6.63 -10.27
CA GLY A 27 -2.49 -7.66 -9.26
C GLY A 27 -2.27 -7.07 -7.87
N PRO A 28 -1.51 -7.76 -7.00
CA PRO A 28 -1.27 -7.31 -5.64
C PRO A 28 -0.40 -6.05 -5.63
N GLY A 29 -0.69 -5.16 -4.69
CA GLY A 29 0.10 -3.97 -4.41
C GLY A 29 0.36 -3.80 -2.92
N VAL A 30 1.36 -2.98 -2.61
CA VAL A 30 1.85 -2.77 -1.25
C VAL A 30 2.18 -1.30 -1.00
N VAL A 31 1.89 -0.82 0.21
CA VAL A 31 2.23 0.55 0.61
C VAL A 31 3.75 0.66 0.87
N ILE A 32 4.41 1.65 0.26
CA ILE A 32 5.89 1.77 0.29
C ILE A 32 6.42 2.99 1.06
N ASP A 33 5.55 3.92 1.46
CA ASP A 33 5.90 5.21 2.07
C ASP A 33 4.97 5.59 3.24
N GLY A 34 4.66 4.60 4.10
CA GLY A 34 3.87 4.79 5.32
C GLY A 34 4.47 5.77 6.34
N SER A 35 3.81 5.91 7.48
CA SER A 35 4.20 6.87 8.53
C SER A 35 5.62 6.65 9.07
N LYS A 36 6.36 7.74 9.25
CA LYS A 36 7.71 7.73 9.85
C LYS A 36 7.71 7.79 11.37
N THR A 37 6.58 8.12 11.98
CA THR A 37 6.46 8.41 13.43
C THR A 37 5.47 7.52 14.15
N VAL A 38 4.51 6.92 13.43
CA VAL A 38 3.47 6.07 14.00
C VAL A 38 3.59 4.67 13.44
N PHE A 39 3.74 3.71 14.34
CA PHE A 39 3.84 2.30 14.02
C PHE A 39 2.68 1.52 14.65
N ILE A 40 2.10 0.60 13.89
CA ILE A 40 1.07 -0.34 14.37
C ILE A 40 1.65 -1.74 14.19
N ASN A 41 1.69 -2.53 15.26
CA ASN A 41 2.35 -3.84 15.26
C ASN A 41 3.80 -3.81 14.75
N ASN A 42 4.54 -2.74 15.05
CA ASN A 42 5.92 -2.52 14.61
C ASN A 42 6.09 -2.28 13.09
N LEU A 43 5.02 -1.87 12.40
CA LEU A 43 4.99 -1.61 10.97
C LEU A 43 4.52 -0.16 10.74
N PRO A 44 5.06 0.57 9.74
CA PRO A 44 4.64 1.95 9.44
C PRO A 44 3.13 2.03 9.20
N ALA A 45 2.43 2.92 9.89
CA ALA A 45 0.99 3.07 9.70
C ALA A 45 0.67 3.73 8.34
N CYS A 46 -0.25 3.14 7.57
CA CYS A 46 -0.72 3.67 6.28
C CYS A 46 -1.70 4.83 6.44
N ARG A 47 -1.68 5.77 5.48
CA ARG A 47 -2.42 7.03 5.51
C ARG A 47 -2.93 7.41 4.14
N MET A 48 -3.93 8.30 4.11
CA MET A 48 -4.38 8.92 2.87
C MET A 48 -3.20 9.62 2.16
N GLY A 49 -3.02 9.34 0.88
CA GLY A 49 -1.93 9.88 0.05
C GLY A 49 -0.64 9.06 0.03
N ASP A 50 -0.52 8.01 0.86
CA ASP A 50 0.60 7.07 0.76
C ASP A 50 0.50 6.29 -0.58
N THR A 51 1.67 5.98 -1.14
CA THR A 51 1.92 5.29 -2.40
C THR A 51 1.79 3.78 -2.26
N ILE A 52 1.02 3.21 -3.17
CA ILE A 52 0.89 1.77 -3.38
C ILE A 52 1.67 1.41 -4.64
N LEU A 53 2.61 0.47 -4.52
CA LEU A 53 3.30 -0.12 -5.66
C LEU A 53 2.64 -1.45 -6.03
N GLU A 54 2.19 -1.59 -7.28
CA GLU A 54 1.50 -2.77 -7.80
C GLU A 54 2.45 -3.68 -8.60
N ALA A 55 2.09 -4.95 -8.75
CA ALA A 55 2.95 -5.93 -9.41
C ALA A 55 3.23 -5.62 -10.89
N VAL A 56 2.19 -5.21 -11.65
CA VAL A 56 2.32 -4.84 -13.07
C VAL A 56 1.58 -3.54 -13.42
N GLY A 57 0.99 -2.88 -12.44
CA GLY A 57 0.30 -1.60 -12.58
C GLY A 57 1.18 -0.38 -12.27
N PRO A 58 0.77 0.84 -12.66
CA PRO A 58 1.43 2.06 -12.20
C PRO A 58 1.26 2.25 -10.69
N PRO A 59 2.09 3.09 -10.04
CA PRO A 59 1.89 3.46 -8.64
C PRO A 59 0.53 4.12 -8.42
N ASN A 60 -0.15 3.73 -7.34
CA ASN A 60 -1.44 4.27 -6.92
C ASN A 60 -1.33 4.99 -5.58
N LYS A 61 -2.40 5.67 -5.16
CA LYS A 61 -2.49 6.38 -3.89
C LYS A 61 -3.64 5.85 -3.05
N ILE A 62 -3.46 5.79 -1.73
CA ILE A 62 -4.58 5.59 -0.80
C ILE A 62 -5.49 6.81 -0.91
N ALA A 63 -6.63 6.63 -1.55
CA ALA A 63 -7.54 7.72 -1.88
C ALA A 63 -8.27 8.30 -0.66
N LYS A 64 -8.53 7.46 0.36
CA LYS A 64 -9.27 7.86 1.56
C LYS A 64 -8.95 6.94 2.73
N GLY A 65 -8.82 7.51 3.92
CA GLY A 65 -8.78 6.80 5.20
C GLY A 65 -10.03 7.06 6.05
N GLU A 66 -10.00 6.66 7.32
CA GLU A 66 -11.05 7.01 8.28
C GLU A 66 -10.95 8.50 8.65
N MET A 67 -12.06 9.23 8.52
CA MET A 67 -12.05 10.70 8.59
C MET A 67 -11.82 11.22 10.01
N THR A 68 -12.09 10.40 11.04
CA THR A 68 -11.89 10.77 12.45
C THR A 68 -10.50 10.39 12.96
N VAL A 69 -9.65 9.75 12.16
CA VAL A 69 -8.33 9.26 12.58
C VAL A 69 -7.25 9.92 11.74
N LEU A 70 -6.42 10.74 12.42
CA LEU A 70 -5.25 11.38 11.82
C LEU A 70 -3.98 10.72 12.37
N ILE A 71 -3.07 10.32 11.47
CA ILE A 71 -1.87 9.55 11.81
C ILE A 71 -0.63 10.39 11.49
N GLY A 72 0.18 10.66 12.52
CA GLY A 72 1.47 11.32 12.36
C GLY A 72 1.45 12.86 12.41
N GLY A 73 0.27 13.46 12.64
CA GLY A 73 0.08 14.92 12.67
C GLY A 73 -0.39 15.46 11.33
#